data_AF-A0A9E5JX37-F1
#
_entry.id   AF-A0A9E5JX37-F1
#
_cell.length_a   1.000
_cell.length_b   1.000
_cell.length_c   1.000
_cell.angle_alpha   90.00
_cell.angle_beta   90.00
_cell.angle_gamma   90.00
#
_symmetry.space_group_name_H-M   'P 1'
#
loop_
_entity.id
_entity.type
_entity.pdbx_description
1 polymer ?
#
loop_
_entity_poly.entity_id
_entity_poly.type
_entity_poly.pdbx_seq_one_letter_code
_entity_poly.pdbx_strand_id
1 'polypeptide(L)'
;MREFGGMSNSPRATFLAVLLSVGSMVSGQVPPPAIPAQVVMIFKVEPKEFKSLTLDKKPFASLEVAMEYSTMWPVPPGKHELAVAAPGAEEKKLDFTVNTKDVGLLFVDLVPNPDSAKAAQNPKAISMVWLPIDLPEPDQKSAKVFVYLTPEMKPTSGELLHGNTNPTTVNLTPGKLNPLGEGKTGLSVGGDLLYLVNPGAPGIYVGVILPLNDGKLRSVPFSFELAEPEPEPKGKPKGPPADY
;
A
#
# COMPACT_ATOMS: atom_id res chain seq x y z
N MET A 1 10.77 -74.13 25.86
CA MET A 1 11.30 -73.19 24.85
C MET A 1 11.82 -71.97 25.61
N ARG A 2 13.11 -71.96 25.96
CA ARG A 2 14.16 -71.06 25.43
C ARG A 2 13.74 -69.60 25.32
N GLU A 3 14.48 -68.60 25.77
CA GLU A 3 15.51 -68.39 26.80
C GLU A 3 15.81 -66.87 26.77
N PHE A 4 16.13 -66.30 27.93
CA PHE A 4 16.99 -65.14 28.23
C PHE A 4 16.98 -63.80 27.47
N GLY A 5 16.99 -62.75 28.30
CA GLY A 5 18.02 -61.71 28.27
C GLY A 5 17.61 -60.42 27.55
N GLY A 6 17.85 -59.22 28.05
CA GLY A 6 18.65 -58.79 29.18
C GLY A 6 18.83 -57.27 29.06
N MET A 7 19.00 -56.63 30.21
CA MET A 7 19.42 -55.24 30.37
C MET A 7 20.67 -54.92 29.53
N SER A 8 20.88 -53.62 29.24
CA SER A 8 22.01 -52.86 29.79
C SER A 8 22.75 -51.97 28.78
N ASN A 9 23.02 -50.73 29.24
CA ASN A 9 24.20 -49.91 28.99
C ASN A 9 24.44 -49.26 27.61
N SER A 10 24.27 -47.94 27.59
CA SER A 10 25.24 -46.97 27.01
C SER A 10 26.64 -47.24 27.63
N PRO A 11 27.81 -47.00 26.98
CA PRO A 11 28.17 -45.71 26.39
C PRO A 11 29.23 -45.71 25.23
N ARG A 12 29.64 -44.49 24.85
CA ARG A 12 30.92 -44.04 24.23
C ARG A 12 31.13 -44.14 22.71
N ALA A 13 31.05 -42.95 22.12
CA ALA A 13 32.06 -42.26 21.31
C ALA A 13 33.17 -43.11 20.63
N THR A 14 33.26 -42.97 19.30
CA THR A 14 34.52 -43.04 18.57
C THR A 14 34.52 -41.92 17.52
N PHE A 15 35.66 -41.22 17.49
CA PHE A 15 36.01 -40.10 16.63
C PHE A 15 35.95 -40.46 15.14
N LEU A 16 35.47 -39.51 14.33
CA LEU A 16 35.96 -39.32 12.97
C LEU A 16 36.16 -37.82 12.75
N ALA A 17 37.41 -37.40 12.76
CA ALA A 17 37.83 -36.07 12.33
C ALA A 17 38.11 -36.13 10.82
N VAL A 18 37.42 -35.34 10.01
CA VAL A 18 37.84 -35.04 8.63
C VAL A 18 37.45 -33.60 8.25
N LEU A 19 38.50 -32.80 8.11
CA LEU A 19 38.71 -31.65 7.21
C LEU A 19 37.85 -30.39 7.35
N LEU A 20 38.47 -29.42 8.05
CA LEU A 20 38.41 -27.99 7.77
C LEU A 20 38.43 -27.71 6.26
N SER A 21 37.31 -27.30 5.71
CA SER A 21 37.30 -26.44 4.53
C SER A 21 37.22 -25.01 5.01
N VAL A 22 38.36 -24.31 4.95
CA VAL A 22 38.41 -22.85 5.01
C VAL A 22 37.84 -22.35 3.68
N GLY A 23 36.51 -22.35 3.58
CA GLY A 23 35.77 -21.71 2.51
C GLY A 23 35.45 -20.29 2.95
N SER A 24 35.96 -19.32 2.21
CA SER A 24 35.78 -17.89 2.42
C SER A 24 34.37 -17.53 2.90
N MET A 25 34.28 -16.92 4.09
CA MET A 25 33.07 -16.21 4.52
C MET A 25 32.85 -15.02 3.59
N VAL A 26 32.23 -15.25 2.45
CA VAL A 26 31.40 -14.22 1.83
C VAL A 26 30.21 -14.15 2.78
N SER A 27 30.14 -13.10 3.60
CA SER A 27 28.87 -12.66 4.18
C SER A 27 27.98 -12.32 3.00
N GLY A 28 27.33 -13.35 2.44
CA GLY A 28 26.24 -13.20 1.50
C GLY A 28 25.14 -12.56 2.30
N GLN A 29 25.14 -11.23 2.31
CA GLN A 29 24.02 -10.44 2.78
C GLN A 29 22.83 -10.96 1.97
N VAL A 30 21.95 -11.73 2.64
CA VAL A 30 20.72 -12.21 2.03
C VAL A 30 20.06 -10.96 1.46
N PRO A 31 19.83 -10.88 0.14
CA PRO A 31 19.23 -9.69 -0.44
C PRO A 31 17.94 -9.43 0.33
N PRO A 32 17.69 -8.18 0.76
CA PRO A 32 16.48 -7.86 1.50
C PRO A 32 15.28 -8.42 0.71
N PRO A 33 14.28 -8.98 1.40
CA PRO A 33 13.12 -9.57 0.73
C PRO A 33 12.56 -8.55 -0.27
N ALA A 34 12.29 -9.01 -1.49
CA ALA A 34 11.74 -8.15 -2.52
C ALA A 34 10.43 -7.54 -1.99
N ILE A 35 10.42 -6.21 -1.85
CA ILE A 35 9.23 -5.49 -1.42
C ILE A 35 8.19 -5.69 -2.54
N PRO A 36 7.00 -6.24 -2.25
CA PRO A 36 5.97 -6.40 -3.26
C PRO A 36 5.55 -5.01 -3.75
N ALA A 37 5.30 -4.91 -5.05
CA ALA A 37 4.74 -3.69 -5.61
C ALA A 37 3.34 -3.46 -5.05
N GLN A 38 2.88 -2.22 -5.02
CA GLN A 38 1.64 -1.85 -4.34
C GLN A 38 0.64 -1.28 -5.33
N VAL A 39 -0.53 -1.90 -5.39
CA VAL A 39 -1.68 -1.38 -6.15
C VAL A 39 -2.66 -0.75 -5.16
N VAL A 40 -2.89 0.55 -5.29
CA VAL A 40 -3.92 1.26 -4.53
C VAL A 40 -5.14 1.40 -5.42
N MET A 41 -6.18 0.63 -5.12
CA MET A 41 -7.47 0.77 -5.79
C MET A 41 -8.25 1.90 -5.13
N ILE A 42 -8.87 2.77 -5.94
CA ILE A 42 -9.64 3.93 -5.48
C ILE A 42 -11.00 3.90 -6.17
N PHE A 43 -12.08 3.91 -5.39
CA PHE A 43 -13.45 3.93 -5.89
C PHE A 43 -13.96 5.37 -5.95
N LYS A 44 -14.40 5.80 -7.14
CA LYS A 44 -15.04 7.13 -7.32
C LYS A 44 -16.49 7.14 -6.86
N VAL A 45 -17.12 5.96 -6.81
CA VAL A 45 -18.46 5.72 -6.26
C VAL A 45 -18.37 4.78 -5.05
N GLU A 46 -19.47 4.57 -4.36
CA GLU A 46 -19.56 3.67 -3.21
C GLU A 46 -19.11 2.24 -3.58
N PRO A 47 -18.15 1.61 -2.86
CA PRO A 47 -17.65 0.27 -3.20
C PRO A 47 -18.75 -0.81 -3.27
N LYS A 48 -19.83 -0.66 -2.49
CA LYS A 48 -21.00 -1.56 -2.51
C LYS A 48 -21.79 -1.55 -3.83
N GLU A 49 -21.55 -0.58 -4.72
CA GLU A 49 -22.15 -0.57 -6.06
C GLU A 49 -21.52 -1.63 -6.98
N PHE A 50 -20.38 -2.20 -6.61
CA PHE A 50 -19.73 -3.27 -7.36
C PHE A 50 -20.15 -4.64 -6.81
N LYS A 51 -20.46 -5.56 -7.71
CA LYS A 51 -20.85 -6.94 -7.39
C LYS A 51 -19.64 -7.80 -7.07
N SER A 52 -18.56 -7.65 -7.83
CA SER A 52 -17.34 -8.42 -7.63
C SER A 52 -16.12 -7.71 -8.22
N LEU A 53 -14.99 -7.93 -7.56
CA LEU A 53 -13.67 -7.53 -8.01
C LEU A 53 -12.79 -8.77 -7.98
N THR A 54 -12.01 -9.02 -9.03
CA THR A 54 -11.17 -10.21 -9.14
C THR A 54 -9.84 -9.84 -9.76
N LEU A 55 -8.74 -10.14 -9.05
CA LEU A 55 -7.38 -9.93 -9.53
C LEU A 55 -6.74 -11.28 -9.85
N ASP A 56 -6.27 -11.48 -11.07
CA ASP A 56 -5.64 -12.73 -11.51
C ASP A 56 -6.48 -13.97 -11.15
N LYS A 57 -7.79 -13.86 -11.36
CA LYS A 57 -8.80 -14.90 -11.03
C LYS A 57 -8.99 -15.17 -9.53
N LYS A 58 -8.35 -14.40 -8.65
CA LYS A 58 -8.59 -14.45 -7.20
C LYS A 58 -9.66 -13.43 -6.83
N PRO A 59 -10.77 -13.86 -6.20
CA PRO A 59 -11.79 -12.93 -5.76
C PRO A 59 -11.20 -11.99 -4.72
N PHE A 60 -11.68 -10.75 -4.74
CA PHE A 60 -11.40 -9.83 -3.66
C PHE A 60 -12.11 -10.32 -2.40
N ALA A 61 -11.32 -10.80 -1.43
CA ALA A 61 -11.81 -11.50 -0.24
C ALA A 61 -12.59 -10.62 0.76
N SER A 62 -12.78 -9.32 0.49
CA SER A 62 -13.29 -8.36 1.49
C SER A 62 -14.21 -7.27 0.90
N LEU A 63 -15.13 -7.61 -0.02
CA LEU A 63 -16.25 -6.69 -0.30
C LEU A 63 -17.29 -6.64 0.84
N GLU A 64 -17.18 -7.54 1.82
CA GLU A 64 -18.04 -7.51 3.01
C GLU A 64 -17.43 -6.57 4.07
N VAL A 65 -18.18 -5.51 4.38
CA VAL A 65 -18.03 -4.57 5.51
C VAL A 65 -17.07 -3.38 5.29
N ALA A 66 -17.67 -2.22 5.01
CA ALA A 66 -17.16 -0.87 5.29
C ALA A 66 -15.77 -0.48 4.73
N MET A 67 -15.55 -0.66 3.42
CA MET A 67 -14.35 -0.11 2.78
C MET A 67 -14.40 1.42 2.65
N GLU A 68 -13.35 2.09 3.11
CA GLU A 68 -13.14 3.54 2.95
C GLU A 68 -12.68 3.90 1.54
N TYR A 69 -13.54 3.78 0.52
CA TYR A 69 -13.33 4.22 -0.87
C TYR A 69 -11.97 3.83 -1.53
N SER A 70 -11.17 2.97 -0.91
CA SER A 70 -9.86 2.54 -1.35
C SER A 70 -9.42 1.25 -0.67
N THR A 71 -8.41 0.60 -1.25
CA THR A 71 -7.72 -0.56 -0.69
C THR A 71 -6.32 -0.68 -1.30
N MET A 72 -5.36 -1.22 -0.55
CA MET A 72 -3.98 -1.39 -0.98
C MET A 72 -3.62 -2.86 -1.08
N TRP A 73 -3.08 -3.29 -2.21
CA TRP A 73 -2.77 -4.68 -2.50
C TRP A 73 -1.28 -4.87 -2.80
N PRO A 74 -0.60 -5.74 -2.03
CA PRO A 74 0.72 -6.21 -2.41
C PRO A 74 0.58 -7.19 -3.57
N VAL A 75 1.21 -6.89 -4.70
CA VAL A 75 1.27 -7.78 -5.87
C VAL A 75 2.73 -8.03 -6.27
N PRO A 76 3.07 -9.23 -6.78
CA PRO A 76 4.37 -9.44 -7.37
C PRO A 76 4.51 -8.51 -8.60
N PRO A 77 5.73 -8.08 -8.95
CA PRO A 77 5.96 -7.38 -10.21
C PRO A 77 5.57 -8.26 -11.40
N GLY A 78 4.99 -7.67 -12.44
CA GLY A 78 4.57 -8.38 -13.63
C GLY A 78 3.25 -7.89 -14.20
N LYS A 79 2.66 -8.73 -15.06
CA LYS A 79 1.36 -8.48 -15.70
C LYS A 79 0.23 -9.03 -14.83
N HIS A 80 -0.84 -8.26 -14.71
CA HIS A 80 -2.02 -8.60 -13.94
C HIS A 80 -3.30 -8.28 -14.72
N GLU A 81 -4.36 -9.05 -14.45
CA GLU A 81 -5.71 -8.80 -14.97
C GLU A 81 -6.65 -8.47 -13.80
N LEU A 82 -7.27 -7.28 -13.83
CA LEU A 82 -8.41 -6.96 -12.97
C LEU A 82 -9.71 -7.17 -13.75
N ALA A 83 -10.62 -7.96 -13.20
CA ALA A 83 -12.00 -8.06 -13.65
C ALA A 83 -12.96 -7.43 -12.62
N VAL A 84 -13.88 -6.59 -13.10
CA VAL A 84 -14.87 -5.90 -12.28
C VAL A 84 -16.25 -6.15 -12.86
N ALA A 85 -17.20 -6.48 -11.98
CA ALA A 85 -18.61 -6.58 -12.32
C ALA A 85 -19.45 -5.69 -11.41
N ALA A 86 -20.50 -5.10 -11.96
CA ALA A 86 -21.45 -4.27 -11.24
C ALA A 86 -22.88 -4.51 -11.78
N PRO A 87 -23.93 -4.33 -10.95
CA PRO A 87 -25.30 -4.45 -11.42
C PRO A 87 -25.62 -3.45 -12.54
N GLY A 88 -26.18 -3.95 -13.64
CA GLY A 88 -26.55 -3.12 -14.80
C GLY A 88 -25.38 -2.63 -15.64
N ALA A 89 -24.19 -3.24 -15.52
CA ALA A 89 -23.04 -2.99 -16.38
C ALA A 89 -22.51 -4.32 -16.95
N GLU A 90 -21.94 -4.26 -18.17
CA GLU A 90 -21.12 -5.37 -18.69
C GLU A 90 -19.87 -5.55 -17.81
N GLU A 91 -19.47 -6.80 -17.55
CA GLU A 91 -18.20 -7.08 -16.88
C GLU A 91 -17.07 -6.44 -17.68
N LYS A 92 -16.15 -5.77 -16.99
CA LYS A 92 -15.00 -5.13 -17.62
C LYS A 92 -13.71 -5.69 -17.07
N LYS A 93 -12.76 -5.89 -17.97
CA LYS A 93 -11.41 -6.35 -17.67
C LYS A 93 -10.38 -5.28 -18.02
N LEU A 94 -9.31 -5.24 -17.25
CA LEU A 94 -8.17 -4.36 -17.48
C LEU A 94 -6.89 -5.14 -17.22
N ASP A 95 -6.05 -5.23 -18.25
CA ASP A 95 -4.69 -5.70 -18.12
C ASP A 95 -3.78 -4.53 -17.76
N PHE A 96 -2.92 -4.71 -16.77
CA PHE A 96 -1.92 -3.72 -16.36
C PHE A 96 -0.61 -4.40 -15.97
N THR A 97 0.46 -3.62 -15.89
CA THR A 97 1.80 -4.10 -15.52
C THR A 97 2.32 -3.29 -14.35
N VAL A 98 2.90 -3.97 -13.37
CA VAL A 98 3.45 -3.35 -12.15
C VAL A 98 4.95 -3.67 -12.06
N ASN A 99 5.76 -2.67 -11.76
CA ASN A 99 7.20 -2.86 -11.50
C ASN A 99 7.49 -2.86 -10.00
N THR A 100 8.65 -3.40 -9.59
CA THR A 100 9.10 -3.52 -8.19
C THR A 100 9.15 -2.21 -7.40
N LYS A 101 9.19 -1.07 -8.07
CA LYS A 101 9.28 0.26 -7.44
C LYS A 101 7.99 1.07 -7.60
N ASP A 102 7.04 0.58 -8.38
CA ASP A 102 5.86 1.35 -8.70
C ASP A 102 4.82 1.18 -7.60
N VAL A 103 4.26 2.31 -7.18
CA VAL A 103 2.92 2.33 -6.61
C VAL A 103 1.98 2.70 -7.74
N GLY A 104 0.93 1.91 -7.94
CA GLY A 104 -0.04 2.18 -8.98
C GLY A 104 -1.40 2.53 -8.42
N LEU A 105 -1.99 3.61 -8.92
CA LEU A 105 -3.36 3.97 -8.63
C LEU A 105 -4.28 3.31 -9.65
N LEU A 106 -5.30 2.63 -9.17
CA LEU A 106 -6.32 2.01 -9.99
C LEU A 106 -7.68 2.61 -9.65
N PHE A 107 -8.12 3.56 -10.47
CA PHE A 107 -9.40 4.23 -10.30
C PHE A 107 -10.52 3.36 -10.88
N VAL A 108 -11.54 3.08 -10.08
CA VAL A 108 -12.73 2.33 -10.48
C VAL A 108 -13.95 3.21 -10.31
N ASP A 109 -14.78 3.29 -11.35
CA ASP A 109 -15.95 4.15 -11.39
C ASP A 109 -17.13 3.46 -12.11
N LEU A 110 -18.34 3.95 -11.85
CA LEU A 110 -19.55 3.58 -12.57
C LEU A 110 -20.16 4.84 -13.17
N VAL A 111 -20.12 4.89 -14.50
CA VAL A 111 -20.65 6.01 -15.28
C VAL A 111 -21.89 5.56 -16.07
N PRO A 112 -22.73 6.47 -16.56
CA PRO A 112 -23.74 6.14 -17.55
C PRO A 112 -23.11 5.44 -18.76
N ASN A 113 -23.77 4.43 -19.32
CA ASN A 113 -23.25 3.74 -20.50
C ASN A 113 -23.20 4.72 -21.69
N PRO A 114 -22.02 5.00 -22.27
CA PRO A 114 -21.91 5.91 -23.41
C PRO A 114 -22.50 5.32 -24.70
N ASP A 115 -22.70 4.01 -24.77
CA ASP A 115 -23.33 3.33 -25.91
C ASP A 115 -24.86 3.28 -25.72
N SER A 116 -25.55 4.17 -26.42
CA SER A 116 -27.02 4.27 -26.37
C SER A 116 -27.74 3.00 -26.83
N ALA A 117 -27.11 2.18 -27.69
CA ALA A 117 -27.72 0.93 -28.16
C ALA A 117 -27.68 -0.14 -27.07
N LYS A 118 -26.63 -0.16 -26.25
CA LYS A 118 -26.46 -1.08 -25.12
C LYS A 118 -27.09 -0.58 -23.82
N ALA A 119 -27.34 0.72 -23.69
CA ALA A 119 -27.86 1.35 -22.48
C ALA A 119 -29.20 0.74 -22.00
N ALA A 120 -30.03 0.21 -22.91
CA ALA A 120 -31.29 -0.45 -22.55
C ALA A 120 -31.08 -1.75 -21.75
N GLN A 121 -29.97 -2.46 -21.96
CA GLN A 121 -29.64 -3.72 -21.27
C GLN A 121 -28.63 -3.48 -20.14
N ASN A 122 -27.66 -2.60 -20.40
CA ASN A 122 -26.56 -2.25 -19.50
C ASN A 122 -26.57 -0.73 -19.32
N PRO A 123 -27.43 -0.17 -18.44
CA PRO A 123 -27.54 1.28 -18.26
C PRO A 123 -26.27 1.94 -17.71
N LYS A 124 -25.39 1.17 -17.06
CA LYS A 124 -24.10 1.64 -16.51
C LYS A 124 -22.93 1.07 -17.34
N ALA A 125 -21.81 1.76 -17.29
CA ALA A 125 -20.52 1.28 -17.76
C ALA A 125 -19.47 1.40 -16.66
N ILE A 126 -18.64 0.36 -16.51
CA ILE A 126 -17.50 0.38 -15.61
C ILE A 126 -16.38 1.17 -16.27
N SER A 127 -15.81 2.14 -15.55
CA SER A 127 -14.58 2.80 -15.94
C SER A 127 -13.44 2.32 -15.05
N MET A 128 -12.30 2.01 -15.67
CA MET A 128 -11.09 1.61 -14.96
C MET A 128 -9.92 2.37 -15.56
N VAL A 129 -9.14 3.03 -14.71
CA VAL A 129 -7.96 3.80 -15.13
C VAL A 129 -6.79 3.40 -14.25
N TRP A 130 -5.76 2.84 -14.87
CA TRP A 130 -4.48 2.53 -14.24
C TRP A 130 -3.51 3.69 -14.44
N LEU A 131 -2.96 4.21 -13.34
CA LEU A 131 -1.95 5.27 -13.33
C LEU A 131 -0.78 4.87 -12.43
N PRO A 132 0.42 4.63 -12.97
CA PRO A 132 1.60 4.52 -12.12
C PRO A 132 1.88 5.88 -11.48
N ILE A 133 2.18 5.89 -10.19
CA ILE A 133 2.63 7.06 -9.45
C ILE A 133 4.06 6.84 -8.96
N ASP A 134 4.91 7.82 -9.21
CA ASP A 134 6.26 7.85 -8.71
C ASP A 134 6.24 8.43 -7.29
N LEU A 135 6.37 7.55 -6.30
CA LEU A 135 6.50 7.97 -4.90
C LEU A 135 7.98 8.12 -4.56
N PRO A 136 8.36 9.18 -3.82
CA PRO A 136 9.72 9.30 -3.34
C PRO A 136 10.05 8.16 -2.37
N GLU A 137 11.33 7.90 -2.13
CA GLU A 137 11.71 6.95 -1.09
C GLU A 137 11.25 7.45 0.30
N PRO A 138 10.69 6.55 1.13
CA PRO A 138 10.22 6.91 2.46
C PRO A 138 11.41 7.30 3.35
N ASP A 139 11.25 8.37 4.12
CA ASP A 139 12.24 8.77 5.13
C ASP A 139 12.00 7.98 6.42
N GLN A 140 13.06 7.40 6.98
CA GLN A 140 13.01 6.66 8.24
C GLN A 140 12.76 7.54 9.46
N LYS A 141 12.86 8.87 9.33
CA LYS A 141 12.75 9.82 10.44
C LYS A 141 11.49 10.68 10.39
N SER A 142 10.87 10.83 9.23
CA SER A 142 9.78 11.77 9.02
C SER A 142 8.64 11.16 8.21
N ALA A 143 7.43 11.64 8.49
CA ALA A 143 6.26 11.36 7.67
C ALA A 143 6.18 12.40 6.56
N LYS A 144 6.30 11.99 5.30
CA LYS A 144 6.14 12.87 4.14
C LYS A 144 4.70 12.81 3.63
N VAL A 145 4.10 13.98 3.46
CA VAL A 145 2.70 14.12 3.10
C VAL A 145 2.56 14.67 1.70
N PHE A 146 1.70 14.04 0.91
CA PHE A 146 1.42 14.42 -0.46
C PHE A 146 -0.08 14.44 -0.73
N VAL A 147 -0.46 15.15 -1.79
CA VAL A 147 -1.79 15.09 -2.36
C VAL A 147 -1.73 14.86 -3.86
N TYR A 148 -2.56 13.95 -4.37
CA TYR A 148 -2.73 13.74 -5.81
C TYR A 148 -4.09 14.28 -6.25
N LEU A 149 -4.07 15.21 -7.20
CA LEU A 149 -5.29 15.69 -7.84
C LEU A 149 -5.47 14.93 -9.14
N THR A 150 -6.66 14.39 -9.35
CA THR A 150 -6.95 13.65 -10.57
C THR A 150 -6.93 14.55 -11.83
N PRO A 151 -6.52 14.04 -13.01
CA PRO A 151 -6.33 14.87 -14.21
C PRO A 151 -7.57 15.64 -14.70
N GLU A 152 -8.77 15.15 -14.37
CA GLU A 152 -10.05 15.81 -14.70
C GLU A 152 -10.29 17.12 -13.91
N MET A 153 -9.54 17.35 -12.84
CA MET A 153 -9.67 18.54 -12.02
C MET A 153 -9.00 19.75 -12.69
N LYS A 154 -9.50 20.95 -12.39
CA LYS A 154 -8.81 22.20 -12.72
C LYS A 154 -7.71 22.47 -11.68
N PRO A 155 -6.61 23.17 -12.07
CA PRO A 155 -5.68 23.72 -11.09
C PRO A 155 -6.42 24.52 -10.03
N THR A 156 -6.06 24.32 -8.77
CA THR A 156 -6.72 24.97 -7.63
C THR A 156 -5.68 25.37 -6.59
N SER A 157 -6.04 26.34 -5.76
CA SER A 157 -5.25 26.70 -4.58
C SER A 157 -5.97 26.21 -3.32
N GLY A 158 -5.20 25.97 -2.28
CA GLY A 158 -5.72 25.59 -0.96
C GLY A 158 -4.91 26.22 0.16
N GLU A 159 -5.40 26.11 1.38
CA GLU A 159 -4.63 26.47 2.58
C GLU A 159 -4.07 25.22 3.24
N LEU A 160 -2.76 25.25 3.43
CA LEU A 160 -1.97 24.18 4.01
C LEU A 160 -1.73 24.48 5.50
N LEU A 161 -2.10 23.52 6.34
CA LEU A 161 -2.00 23.60 7.79
C LEU A 161 -0.91 22.64 8.27
N HIS A 162 0.09 23.12 9.00
CA HIS A 162 1.11 22.28 9.63
C HIS A 162 1.17 22.48 11.14
N GLY A 163 0.84 21.46 11.93
CA GLY A 163 0.81 21.58 13.38
C GLY A 163 0.03 22.82 13.86
N ASN A 164 0.70 23.70 14.61
CA ASN A 164 0.13 24.97 15.11
C ASN A 164 0.65 26.20 14.34
N THR A 165 1.13 26.02 13.12
CA THR A 165 1.63 27.13 12.28
C THR A 165 0.50 27.82 11.52
N ASN A 166 0.76 29.05 11.08
CA ASN A 166 -0.20 29.79 10.26
C ASN A 166 -0.44 29.07 8.92
N PRO A 167 -1.69 29.06 8.41
CA PRO A 167 -2.00 28.47 7.12
C PRO A 167 -1.16 29.10 6.01
N THR A 168 -0.64 28.28 5.09
CA THR A 168 0.12 28.74 3.93
C THR A 168 -0.64 28.40 2.65
N THR A 169 -0.72 29.34 1.70
CA THR A 169 -1.35 29.05 0.41
C THR A 169 -0.47 28.12 -0.42
N VAL A 170 -1.05 27.03 -0.92
CA VAL A 170 -0.40 26.09 -1.84
C VAL A 170 -1.17 26.01 -3.16
N ASN A 171 -0.43 25.95 -4.27
CA ASN A 171 -0.99 25.71 -5.60
C ASN A 171 -0.91 24.23 -5.93
N LEU A 172 -2.04 23.64 -6.31
CA LEU A 172 -2.17 22.21 -6.57
C LEU A 172 -2.31 21.96 -8.07
N THR A 173 -1.45 21.09 -8.58
CA THR A 173 -1.39 20.73 -10.00
C THR A 173 -2.04 19.37 -10.24
N PRO A 174 -3.11 19.28 -11.05
CA PRO A 174 -3.74 18.03 -11.47
C PRO A 174 -2.79 17.09 -12.20
N GLY A 175 -3.01 15.79 -12.06
CA GLY A 175 -2.23 14.73 -12.68
C GLY A 175 -0.83 14.53 -12.07
N LYS A 176 -0.51 15.22 -10.98
CA LYS A 176 0.79 15.14 -10.30
C LYS A 176 0.64 14.94 -8.80
N LEU A 177 1.67 14.35 -8.21
CA LEU A 177 1.84 14.31 -6.76
C LEU A 177 2.34 15.68 -6.29
N ASN A 178 1.56 16.35 -5.46
CA ASN A 178 1.90 17.66 -4.89
C ASN A 178 2.42 17.45 -3.47
N PRO A 179 3.68 17.82 -3.16
CA PRO A 179 4.20 17.73 -1.81
C PRO A 179 3.47 18.73 -0.91
N LEU A 180 2.97 18.24 0.21
CA LEU A 180 2.37 19.07 1.24
C LEU A 180 3.36 19.36 2.36
N GLY A 181 4.35 18.50 2.63
CA GLY A 181 5.38 18.76 3.64
C GLY A 181 5.61 17.56 4.56
N GLU A 182 6.03 17.82 5.79
CA GLU A 182 6.39 16.79 6.77
C GLU A 182 5.52 16.86 8.04
N GLY A 183 5.20 15.69 8.61
CA GLY A 183 4.49 15.55 9.87
C GLY A 183 2.98 15.85 9.78
N LYS A 184 2.43 16.46 10.84
CA LYS A 184 0.99 16.74 10.93
C LYS A 184 0.59 17.79 9.90
N THR A 185 -0.24 17.38 8.94
CA THR A 185 -0.54 18.19 7.77
C THR A 185 -2.02 18.13 7.44
N GLY A 186 -2.61 19.28 7.14
CA GLY A 186 -3.98 19.42 6.66
C GLY A 186 -4.05 20.29 5.41
N LEU A 187 -5.04 20.04 4.55
CA LEU A 187 -5.30 20.81 3.34
C LEU A 187 -6.78 21.18 3.28
N SER A 188 -7.07 22.47 3.22
CA SER A 188 -8.39 22.99 2.89
C SER A 188 -8.43 23.56 1.47
N VAL A 189 -9.57 23.41 0.78
CA VAL A 189 -9.81 23.99 -0.55
C VAL A 189 -11.22 24.58 -0.54
N GLY A 190 -11.34 25.86 -0.89
CA GLY A 190 -12.64 26.56 -0.87
C GLY A 190 -13.26 26.68 0.53
N GLY A 191 -12.46 26.59 1.59
CA GLY A 191 -12.93 26.62 2.99
C GLY A 191 -13.27 25.25 3.58
N ASP A 192 -13.40 24.21 2.75
CA ASP A 192 -13.64 22.85 3.20
C ASP A 192 -12.31 22.13 3.49
N LEU A 193 -12.21 21.52 4.68
CA LEU A 193 -11.07 20.68 5.03
C LEU A 193 -11.17 19.35 4.26
N LEU A 194 -10.30 19.15 3.26
CA LEU A 194 -10.36 17.98 2.40
C LEU A 194 -9.52 16.83 2.92
N TYR A 195 -8.33 17.12 3.44
CA TYR A 195 -7.38 16.09 3.87
C TYR A 195 -6.73 16.51 5.17
N LEU A 196 -6.61 15.58 6.10
CA LEU A 196 -5.91 15.77 7.36
C LEU A 196 -5.19 14.48 7.72
N VAL A 197 -3.90 14.60 8.03
CA VAL A 197 -3.09 13.47 8.49
C VAL A 197 -2.36 13.85 9.76
N ASN A 198 -2.42 12.96 10.75
CA ASN A 198 -1.70 13.05 12.01
C ASN A 198 -0.87 11.76 12.16
N PRO A 199 0.27 11.68 11.45
CA PRO A 199 1.03 10.44 11.33
C PRO A 199 1.58 9.98 12.69
N GLY A 200 1.43 8.69 12.97
CA GLY A 200 1.99 8.04 14.16
C GLY A 200 3.40 7.49 13.95
N ALA A 201 3.82 7.32 12.68
CA ALA A 201 5.10 6.74 12.29
C ALA A 201 5.70 7.48 11.08
N PRO A 202 7.02 7.34 10.83
CA PRO A 202 7.64 7.75 9.57
C PRO A 202 7.07 6.98 8.38
N GLY A 203 7.07 7.59 7.20
CA GLY A 203 6.51 6.97 6.00
C GLY A 203 6.01 7.97 4.96
N ILE A 204 5.25 7.47 4.00
CA ILE A 204 4.62 8.28 2.95
C ILE A 204 3.11 8.25 3.14
N TYR A 205 2.50 9.42 3.20
CA TYR A 205 1.07 9.60 3.36
C TYR A 205 0.53 10.38 2.16
N VAL A 206 -0.47 9.83 1.50
CA VAL A 206 -1.04 10.42 0.28
C VAL A 206 -2.55 10.56 0.44
N GLY A 207 -3.07 11.75 0.14
CA GLY A 207 -4.50 11.98 -0.09
C GLY A 207 -4.80 12.08 -1.57
N VAL A 208 -5.73 11.30 -2.10
CA VAL A 208 -6.21 11.45 -3.47
C VAL A 208 -7.49 12.27 -3.48
N ILE A 209 -7.46 13.42 -4.15
CA ILE A 209 -8.62 14.30 -4.25
C ILE A 209 -9.42 13.96 -5.51
N LEU A 210 -10.69 13.65 -5.31
CA LEU A 210 -11.66 13.28 -6.33
C LEU A 210 -12.76 14.34 -6.41
N PRO A 211 -13.17 14.76 -7.63
CA PRO A 211 -14.42 15.46 -7.80
C PRO A 211 -15.60 14.50 -7.69
N LEU A 212 -16.62 14.88 -6.93
CA LEU A 212 -17.89 14.18 -6.84
C LEU A 212 -18.90 14.78 -7.83
N ASN A 213 -19.93 13.99 -8.17
CA ASN A 213 -20.97 14.40 -9.12
C ASN A 213 -21.79 15.62 -8.65
N ASP A 214 -21.82 15.90 -7.35
CA ASP A 214 -22.49 17.06 -6.75
C ASP A 214 -21.61 18.32 -6.73
N GLY A 215 -20.42 18.26 -7.34
CA GLY A 215 -19.44 19.35 -7.36
C GLY A 215 -18.59 19.46 -6.10
N LYS A 216 -18.80 18.60 -5.10
CA LYS A 216 -17.93 18.55 -3.91
C LYS A 216 -16.64 17.79 -4.20
N LEU A 217 -15.68 17.96 -3.31
CA LEU A 217 -14.42 17.23 -3.33
C LEU A 217 -14.38 16.20 -2.21
N ARG A 218 -13.73 15.07 -2.47
CA ARG A 218 -13.44 14.04 -1.47
C ARG A 218 -11.96 13.73 -1.48
N SER A 219 -11.37 13.57 -0.29
CA SER A 219 -10.05 12.96 -0.16
C SER A 219 -10.17 11.48 0.17
N VAL A 220 -9.35 10.67 -0.48
CA VAL A 220 -9.20 9.24 -0.20
C VAL A 220 -7.75 8.99 0.25
N PRO A 221 -7.52 8.74 1.55
CA PRO A 221 -6.19 8.61 2.11
C PRO A 221 -5.61 7.20 1.93
N PHE A 222 -4.29 7.09 1.77
CA PHE A 222 -3.54 5.85 1.95
C PHE A 222 -2.11 6.16 2.45
N SER A 223 -1.41 5.17 3.00
CA SER A 223 -0.07 5.35 3.53
C SER A 223 0.83 4.11 3.40
N PHE A 224 2.13 4.35 3.37
CA PHE A 224 3.19 3.36 3.47
C PHE A 224 4.04 3.71 4.68
N GLU A 225 3.66 3.19 5.84
CA GLU A 225 4.37 3.41 7.10
C GLU A 225 5.59 2.50 7.20
N LEU A 226 6.67 3.04 7.75
CA LEU A 226 7.85 2.26 8.08
C LEU A 226 7.67 1.70 9.50
N ALA A 227 7.99 0.41 9.67
CA ALA A 227 8.03 -0.19 11.00
C ALA A 227 9.06 0.54 11.87
N GLU A 228 8.73 0.80 13.13
CA GLU A 228 9.72 1.27 14.10
C GLU A 228 10.86 0.25 14.18
N PRO A 229 12.14 0.67 14.16
CA PRO A 229 13.24 -0.26 14.35
C PRO A 229 13.06 -0.98 15.69
N GLU A 230 13.18 -2.31 15.70
CA GLU A 230 13.15 -3.07 16.94
C GLU A 230 14.17 -2.47 17.92
N PRO A 231 13.78 -2.23 19.19
CA PRO A 231 14.73 -1.72 20.17
C PRO A 231 15.90 -2.70 20.26
N GLU A 232 17.13 -2.18 20.15
CA GLU A 232 18.32 -3.00 20.30
C GLU A 232 18.21 -3.84 21.57
N PRO A 233 18.50 -5.16 21.50
CA PRO A 233 18.45 -6.01 22.68
C PRO A 233 19.37 -5.39 23.72
N LYS A 234 18.77 -4.90 24.82
CA LYS A 234 19.51 -4.31 25.94
C LYS A 234 20.67 -5.25 26.26
N GLY A 235 21.89 -4.78 25.99
CA GLY A 235 23.09 -5.57 26.19
C GLY A 235 23.04 -6.19 27.59
N LYS A 236 23.37 -7.48 27.69
CA LYS A 236 23.41 -8.18 28.99
C LYS A 236 24.14 -7.28 29.98
N PRO A 237 23.60 -7.05 31.19
CA PRO A 237 24.30 -6.27 32.20
C PRO A 237 25.71 -6.85 32.34
N LYS A 238 26.73 -5.99 32.17
CA LYS A 238 28.11 -6.37 32.47
C LYS A 238 28.09 -6.94 33.89
N GLY A 239 28.47 -8.22 34.03
CA GLY A 239 28.64 -8.83 35.33
C GLY A 239 29.58 -7.96 36.18
N PRO A 240 29.42 -7.98 37.52
CA PRO A 240 30.30 -7.21 38.38
C PRO A 240 31.76 -7.54 38.08
N PRO A 241 32.67 -6.55 38.15
CA PRO A 241 34.09 -6.79 37.97
C PRO A 241 34.55 -7.86 38.95
N ALA A 242 35.35 -8.81 38.47
CA ALA A 242 35.96 -9.82 39.33
C ALA A 242 36.93 -9.11 40.27
N ASP A 243 36.67 -9.20 41.58
CA ASP A 243 37.60 -8.79 42.61
C ASP A 243 38.85 -9.69 42.54
N TYR A 244 40.02 -9.05 42.51
CA TYR A 244 41.35 -9.67 42.59
C TYR A 244 41.79 -9.85 44.03
#